data_AF-A0A7S4T1W1-F1
#
_entry.id   AF-A0A7S4T1W1-F1
#
_cell.length_a   1.000
_cell.length_b   1.000
_cell.length_c   1.000
_cell.angle_alpha   90.00
_cell.angle_beta   90.00
_cell.angle_gamma   90.00
#
_symmetry.space_group_name_H-M   'P 1'
#
loop_
_entity.id
_entity.type
_entity.pdbx_description
1 polymer ?
#
loop_
_entity_poly.entity_id
_entity_poly.type
_entity_poly.pdbx_seq_one_letter_code
_entity_poly.pdbx_strand_id
1 'polypeptide(L)'
;FMDRFEVDFVSNMIDEDRRYAFGKQRDIMEWNLLRLIDVMTGRVVLEEKQTVNKSDHKELKWIKQAVAEKSMKSFGRIYDECRMARLKLRLGLPIADKDETKKEGSASANGSNESKIIPTSNQIVDGWIRWLRASHADYHRANRALAEVSDDLFEHDEASIKKSATEINNWSGGYEGAIPLLESWLVHFRRRLHSERTLYEINQVVDPAEKEKDRGVPGEEDPSCVSNSFSSSKVDRGRGGSTQFVKEWEAQIRVAAPHYILRTSFTKEIISRVVKGLHTQNRRGNTVQENDTLTIAFARKVMTEAIRVLKDPFEREKIDITQLVQSGDNLGDGEENHLSPIDKWLRDNFSALSPLPHLIDRQNVRTSCGGQ
;
A
#
# COMPACT_ATOMS: atom_id res chain seq x y z
N PHE A 1 -4.56 -5.26 -10.26
CA PHE A 1 -4.04 -5.17 -8.89
C PHE A 1 -5.00 -5.88 -7.94
N MET A 2 -4.52 -6.31 -6.78
CA MET A 2 -5.37 -6.94 -5.76
C MET A 2 -6.25 -5.87 -5.12
N ASP A 3 -7.58 -6.06 -5.16
CA ASP A 3 -8.51 -5.18 -4.47
C ASP A 3 -8.57 -5.57 -2.98
N ARG A 4 -9.10 -6.76 -2.67
CA ARG A 4 -9.15 -7.35 -1.32
C ARG A 4 -7.91 -8.19 -1.03
N PHE A 5 -7.41 -8.15 0.21
CA PHE A 5 -6.24 -8.93 0.59
C PHE A 5 -6.55 -10.44 0.59
N GLU A 6 -6.03 -11.15 -0.41
CA GLU A 6 -6.22 -12.57 -0.62
C GLU A 6 -4.88 -13.20 -1.04
N VAL A 7 -4.30 -14.01 -0.16
CA VAL A 7 -2.97 -14.63 -0.41
C VAL A 7 -3.03 -15.59 -1.58
N ASP A 8 -4.17 -16.21 -1.80
CA ASP A 8 -4.42 -17.19 -2.85
C ASP A 8 -5.08 -16.57 -4.09
N PHE A 9 -5.16 -15.23 -4.17
CA PHE A 9 -5.71 -14.53 -5.32
C PHE A 9 -5.02 -14.94 -6.63
N VAL A 10 -5.82 -15.36 -7.62
CA VAL A 10 -5.37 -15.71 -8.98
C VAL A 10 -5.99 -14.73 -9.96
N SER A 11 -5.18 -13.91 -10.60
CA SER A 11 -5.68 -12.95 -11.60
C SER A 11 -5.96 -13.59 -12.96
N ASN A 12 -5.32 -14.73 -13.25
CA ASN A 12 -5.40 -15.37 -14.55
C ASN A 12 -6.44 -16.49 -14.54
N MET A 13 -7.52 -16.34 -15.32
CA MET A 13 -8.64 -17.30 -15.30
C MET A 13 -8.27 -18.68 -15.87
N ILE A 14 -7.20 -18.79 -16.66
CA ILE A 14 -6.72 -20.08 -17.20
C ILE A 14 -5.72 -20.78 -16.26
N ASP A 15 -5.36 -20.18 -15.13
CA ASP A 15 -4.44 -20.77 -14.14
C ASP A 15 -5.21 -21.59 -13.11
N GLU A 16 -5.79 -22.71 -13.55
CA GLU A 16 -6.62 -23.61 -12.73
C GLU A 16 -5.85 -24.18 -11.53
N ASP A 17 -4.56 -24.47 -11.70
CA ASP A 17 -3.65 -24.96 -10.66
C ASP A 17 -3.22 -23.87 -9.66
N ARG A 18 -3.65 -22.63 -9.90
CA ARG A 18 -3.27 -21.46 -9.10
C ARG A 18 -1.76 -21.34 -9.00
N ARG A 19 -1.02 -21.68 -10.06
CA ARG A 19 0.45 -21.71 -10.10
C ARG A 19 1.01 -20.32 -9.83
N TYR A 20 0.37 -19.29 -10.37
CA TYR A 20 0.78 -17.87 -10.27
C TYR A 20 -0.06 -17.07 -9.28
N ALA A 21 -0.71 -17.74 -8.31
CA ALA A 21 -1.40 -17.07 -7.21
C ALA A 21 -0.48 -16.07 -6.49
N PHE A 22 -1.02 -14.97 -5.98
CA PHE A 22 -0.26 -13.88 -5.37
C PHE A 22 0.78 -14.35 -4.34
N GLY A 23 0.38 -15.23 -3.42
CA GLY A 23 1.25 -15.78 -2.38
C GLY A 23 2.33 -16.74 -2.88
N LYS A 24 2.20 -17.29 -4.08
CA LYS A 24 3.19 -18.20 -4.70
C LYS A 24 4.21 -17.48 -5.59
N GLN A 25 4.05 -16.17 -5.83
CA GLN A 25 4.89 -15.43 -6.78
C GLN A 25 6.38 -15.43 -6.40
N ARG A 26 6.71 -15.48 -5.09
CA ARG A 26 8.09 -15.63 -4.61
C ARG A 26 8.70 -16.95 -5.09
N ASP A 27 8.03 -18.07 -4.82
CA ASP A 27 8.53 -19.41 -5.12
C ASP A 27 8.62 -19.62 -6.65
N ILE A 28 7.66 -19.06 -7.40
CA ILE A 28 7.72 -19.04 -8.87
C ILE A 28 8.91 -18.23 -9.38
N MET A 29 9.22 -17.09 -8.77
CA MET A 29 10.41 -16.31 -9.13
C MET A 29 11.68 -17.10 -8.83
N GLU A 30 11.76 -17.76 -7.68
CA GLU A 30 12.89 -18.63 -7.34
C GLU A 30 13.06 -19.75 -8.37
N TRP A 31 11.98 -20.43 -8.74
CA TRP A 31 11.98 -21.46 -9.78
C TRP A 31 12.44 -20.92 -11.14
N ASN A 32 11.95 -19.74 -11.56
CA ASN A 32 12.36 -19.10 -12.81
C ASN A 32 13.86 -18.75 -12.81
N LEU A 33 14.39 -18.26 -11.68
CA LEU A 33 15.80 -17.93 -11.54
C LEU A 33 16.68 -19.19 -11.59
N LEU A 34 16.23 -20.31 -11.04
CA LEU A 34 16.92 -21.60 -11.18
C LEU A 34 17.01 -22.02 -12.64
N ARG A 35 15.92 -21.91 -13.42
CA ARG A 35 15.95 -22.20 -14.87
C ARG A 35 16.90 -21.29 -15.64
N LEU A 36 16.95 -20.00 -15.28
CA LEU A 36 17.93 -19.07 -15.87
C LEU A 36 19.36 -19.49 -15.54
N ILE A 37 19.63 -19.91 -14.30
CA ILE A 37 20.95 -20.40 -13.88
C ILE A 37 21.35 -21.66 -14.64
N ASP A 38 20.42 -22.58 -14.85
CA ASP A 38 20.68 -23.79 -15.62
C ASP A 38 21.17 -23.43 -17.04
N VAL A 39 20.47 -22.51 -17.72
CA VAL A 39 20.89 -21.99 -19.03
C VAL A 39 22.27 -21.32 -18.96
N MET A 40 22.50 -20.44 -17.99
CA MET A 40 23.74 -19.65 -17.86
C MET A 40 24.97 -20.49 -17.47
N THR A 41 24.75 -21.64 -16.83
CA THR A 41 25.81 -22.58 -16.42
C THR A 41 26.02 -23.70 -17.45
N GLY A 42 25.25 -23.71 -18.54
CA GLY A 42 25.26 -24.77 -19.54
C GLY A 42 24.70 -26.10 -19.00
N ARG A 43 23.98 -26.09 -17.87
CA ARG A 43 23.22 -27.26 -17.41
C ARG A 43 21.95 -27.34 -18.24
N VAL A 44 21.91 -28.29 -19.15
CA VAL A 44 20.65 -28.71 -19.74
C VAL A 44 19.90 -29.48 -18.64
N VAL A 45 18.78 -28.94 -18.16
CA VAL A 45 17.84 -29.70 -17.33
C VAL A 45 17.23 -30.76 -18.24
N LEU A 46 17.89 -31.91 -18.28
CA LEU A 46 17.43 -33.11 -18.98
C LEU A 46 16.28 -33.75 -18.18
N GLU A 47 15.16 -33.05 -18.03
CA GLU A 47 13.89 -33.69 -17.63
C GLU A 47 13.08 -34.17 -18.85
N GLU A 48 13.39 -33.68 -20.05
CA GLU A 48 12.87 -34.25 -21.30
C GLU A 48 13.93 -35.10 -21.98
N LYS A 49 13.62 -36.39 -22.12
CA LYS A 49 14.40 -37.47 -22.78
C LYS A 49 14.64 -37.22 -24.27
N GLN A 50 15.20 -36.08 -24.66
CA GLN A 50 15.70 -35.89 -26.01
C GLN A 50 17.18 -36.23 -26.03
N THR A 51 17.47 -37.38 -26.64
CA THR A 51 18.79 -37.82 -27.09
C THR A 51 19.32 -36.86 -28.15
N VAL A 52 19.65 -35.63 -27.77
CA VAL A 52 20.35 -34.70 -28.65
C VAL A 52 21.82 -35.10 -28.66
N ASN A 53 22.34 -35.41 -29.84
CA ASN A 53 23.72 -35.82 -30.07
C ASN A 53 24.69 -34.84 -29.42
N LYS A 54 25.50 -35.34 -28.47
CA LYS A 54 26.42 -34.58 -27.60
C LYS A 54 27.59 -33.90 -28.32
N SER A 55 27.69 -33.94 -29.66
CA SER A 55 28.96 -33.70 -30.34
C SER A 55 29.31 -32.23 -30.60
N ASP A 56 28.38 -31.27 -30.59
CA ASP A 56 28.69 -29.90 -31.08
C ASP A 56 28.31 -28.72 -30.16
N HIS A 57 27.80 -28.98 -28.95
CA HIS A 57 27.58 -27.89 -28.01
C HIS A 57 28.89 -27.58 -27.26
N LYS A 58 29.71 -26.68 -27.83
CA LYS A 58 30.68 -25.89 -27.07
C LYS A 58 29.95 -25.36 -25.84
N GLU A 59 30.31 -25.84 -24.65
CA GLU A 59 29.70 -25.44 -23.38
C GLU A 59 29.86 -23.93 -23.21
N LEU A 60 28.84 -23.16 -23.60
CA LEU A 60 28.76 -21.74 -23.34
C LEU A 60 28.43 -21.56 -21.85
N LYS A 61 29.46 -21.68 -21.00
CA LYS A 61 29.38 -21.41 -19.56
C LYS A 61 29.57 -19.92 -19.33
N TRP A 62 28.46 -19.19 -19.24
CA TRP A 62 28.48 -17.75 -19.01
C TRP A 62 28.83 -17.43 -17.55
N ILE A 63 28.41 -18.29 -16.62
CA ILE A 63 28.75 -18.19 -15.19
C ILE A 63 29.21 -19.53 -14.62
N LYS A 64 30.07 -19.48 -13.58
CA LYS A 64 30.43 -20.66 -12.80
C LYS A 64 29.27 -21.08 -11.89
N GLN A 65 29.00 -22.38 -11.81
CA GLN A 65 27.95 -22.96 -10.96
C GLN A 65 27.98 -22.44 -9.52
N ALA A 66 29.16 -22.43 -8.89
CA ALA A 66 29.31 -22.02 -7.50
C ALA A 66 28.88 -20.55 -7.26
N VAL A 67 29.08 -19.68 -8.25
CA VAL A 67 28.63 -18.28 -8.18
C VAL A 67 27.11 -18.22 -8.25
N ALA A 68 26.51 -18.98 -9.17
CA ALA A 68 25.07 -19.04 -9.33
C ALA A 68 24.36 -19.57 -8.07
N GLU A 69 24.86 -20.67 -7.51
CA GLU A 69 24.32 -21.25 -6.27
C GLU A 69 24.45 -20.31 -5.08
N LYS A 70 25.58 -19.58 -4.97
CA LYS A 70 25.76 -18.56 -3.94
C LYS A 70 24.70 -17.45 -4.07
N SER A 71 24.43 -16.99 -5.29
CA SER A 71 23.40 -15.96 -5.56
C SER A 71 21.98 -16.47 -5.28
N MET A 72 21.67 -17.75 -5.55
CA MET A 72 20.35 -18.29 -5.22
C MET A 72 20.14 -18.45 -3.72
N LYS A 73 21.17 -18.89 -2.99
CA LYS A 73 21.10 -18.99 -1.52
C LYS A 73 20.75 -17.67 -0.85
N SER A 74 21.09 -16.53 -1.46
CA SER A 74 20.75 -15.21 -0.92
C SER A 74 19.39 -14.67 -1.38
N PHE A 75 18.79 -15.19 -2.45
CA PHE A 75 17.53 -14.68 -3.00
C PHE A 75 16.40 -14.64 -1.97
N GLY A 76 16.11 -15.77 -1.31
CA GLY A 76 15.01 -15.85 -0.35
C GLY A 76 15.15 -14.86 0.79
N ARG A 77 16.36 -14.75 1.36
CA ARG A 77 16.68 -13.79 2.43
C ARG A 77 16.48 -12.35 1.96
N ILE A 78 17.04 -11.97 0.81
CA ILE A 78 16.93 -10.61 0.27
C ILE A 78 15.46 -10.26 -0.03
N TYR A 79 14.71 -11.18 -0.63
CA TYR A 79 13.29 -11.00 -0.89
C TYR A 79 12.52 -10.73 0.41
N ASP A 80 12.74 -11.54 1.44
CA ASP A 80 12.06 -11.40 2.73
C ASP A 80 12.43 -10.10 3.45
N GLU A 81 13.72 -9.71 3.42
CA GLU A 81 14.20 -8.44 3.95
C GLU A 81 13.55 -7.24 3.24
N CYS A 82 13.55 -7.21 1.91
CA CYS A 82 12.93 -6.15 1.13
C CYS A 82 11.40 -6.11 1.35
N ARG A 83 10.74 -7.28 1.37
CA ARG A 83 9.30 -7.39 1.64
C ARG A 83 8.95 -6.83 3.02
N MET A 84 9.70 -7.24 4.05
CA MET A 84 9.48 -6.78 5.41
C MET A 84 9.74 -5.28 5.55
N ALA A 85 10.85 -4.78 4.99
CA ALA A 85 11.16 -3.35 4.97
C ALA A 85 10.04 -2.52 4.32
N ARG A 86 9.48 -3.00 3.20
CA ARG A 86 8.36 -2.32 2.51
C ARG A 86 7.08 -2.33 3.34
N LEU A 87 6.80 -3.42 4.06
CA LEU A 87 5.65 -3.50 4.97
C LEU A 87 5.82 -2.59 6.18
N LYS A 88 7.00 -2.56 6.79
CA LYS A 88 7.34 -1.62 7.88
C LYS A 88 7.17 -0.17 7.43
N LEU A 89 7.69 0.17 6.25
CA LEU A 89 7.55 1.51 5.66
C LEU A 89 6.08 1.92 5.48
N ARG A 90 5.20 1.01 5.02
CA ARG A 90 3.75 1.25 4.86
C ARG A 90 3.01 1.46 6.18
N LEU A 91 3.58 1.01 7.29
CA LEU A 91 3.07 1.22 8.64
C LEU A 91 3.78 2.37 9.37
N GLY A 92 4.69 3.08 8.69
CA GLY A 92 5.51 4.12 9.31
C GLY A 92 6.45 3.61 10.42
N LEU A 93 6.82 2.34 10.36
CA LEU A 93 7.75 1.71 11.29
C LEU A 93 9.20 1.87 10.82
N PRO A 94 10.19 1.89 11.73
CA PRO A 94 11.61 1.88 11.34
C PRO A 94 11.95 0.59 10.59
N ILE A 95 12.76 0.69 9.54
CA ILE A 95 13.18 -0.49 8.74
C ILE A 95 14.05 -1.43 9.58
N ALA A 96 15.01 -0.87 10.31
CA ALA A 96 15.90 -1.60 11.21
C ALA A 96 15.46 -1.37 12.66
N ASP A 97 15.18 -2.46 13.37
CA ASP A 97 14.90 -2.41 14.81
C ASP A 97 16.23 -2.35 15.57
N LYS A 98 16.54 -1.20 16.17
CA LYS A 98 17.80 -1.00 16.92
C LYS A 98 17.94 -1.97 18.11
N ASP A 99 16.83 -2.51 18.61
CA ASP A 99 16.76 -3.34 19.80
C ASP A 99 16.90 -4.85 19.53
N GLU A 100 16.77 -5.31 18.29
CA GLU A 100 16.88 -6.75 17.97
C GLU A 100 18.30 -7.28 18.19
N THR A 101 19.33 -6.42 18.12
CA THR A 101 20.74 -6.83 18.25
C THR A 101 21.21 -7.07 19.68
N LYS A 102 20.44 -6.69 20.72
CA LYS A 102 20.90 -6.75 22.13
C LYS A 102 20.22 -7.81 22.99
N LYS A 103 19.18 -8.49 22.52
CA LYS A 103 18.33 -9.34 23.39
C LYS A 103 18.59 -10.85 23.34
N GLU A 104 19.48 -11.35 22.49
CA GLU A 104 19.77 -12.80 22.45
C GLU A 104 20.62 -13.30 23.64
N GLY A 105 21.10 -12.43 24.54
CA GLY A 105 22.04 -12.80 25.61
C GLY A 105 21.57 -12.70 27.07
N SER A 106 20.35 -12.23 27.37
CA SER A 106 19.95 -11.98 28.76
C SER A 106 18.64 -12.66 29.14
N ALA A 107 18.72 -13.98 29.32
CA ALA A 107 17.73 -14.77 30.04
C ALA A 107 17.84 -14.46 31.55
N SER A 108 17.44 -13.25 31.96
CA SER A 108 17.33 -12.92 33.39
C SER A 108 16.02 -13.48 33.92
N ALA A 109 16.09 -14.72 34.40
CA ALA A 109 15.06 -15.35 35.19
C ALA A 109 15.05 -14.71 36.59
N ASN A 110 14.04 -13.87 36.88
CA ASN A 110 13.39 -13.67 38.18
C ASN A 110 12.82 -12.26 38.29
N GLY A 111 11.50 -12.12 38.12
CA GLY A 111 10.78 -10.90 38.43
C GLY A 111 9.46 -10.81 37.67
N SER A 112 8.38 -11.27 38.30
CA SER A 112 7.00 -11.26 37.80
C SER A 112 6.37 -9.86 37.72
N ASN A 113 7.14 -8.86 37.28
CA ASN A 113 6.55 -7.62 36.82
C ASN A 113 6.10 -7.86 35.39
N GLU A 114 4.81 -7.72 35.10
CA GLU A 114 4.27 -7.56 33.75
C GLU A 114 4.85 -6.29 33.10
N SER A 115 6.17 -6.24 32.92
CA SER A 115 6.86 -5.20 32.19
C SER A 115 6.18 -5.18 30.82
N LYS A 116 5.49 -4.09 30.52
CA LYS A 116 4.76 -3.87 29.27
C LYS A 116 5.68 -4.25 28.10
N ILE A 117 5.52 -5.46 27.59
CA ILE A 117 6.34 -5.96 26.48
C ILE A 117 5.96 -5.11 25.26
N ILE A 118 6.90 -4.29 24.80
CA ILE A 118 6.75 -3.52 23.57
C ILE A 118 6.94 -4.52 22.41
N PRO A 119 5.93 -4.68 21.54
CA PRO A 119 6.04 -5.59 20.41
C PRO A 119 7.12 -5.12 19.42
N THR A 120 7.82 -6.05 18.78
CA THR A 120 8.78 -5.70 17.71
C THR A 120 8.06 -5.25 16.45
N SER A 121 8.74 -4.54 15.54
CA SER A 121 8.11 -4.11 14.28
C SER A 121 7.69 -5.31 13.42
N ASN A 122 8.42 -6.42 13.48
CA ASN A 122 8.05 -7.66 12.81
C ASN A 122 6.72 -8.23 13.37
N GLN A 123 6.55 -8.26 14.70
CA GLN A 123 5.30 -8.69 15.34
C GLN A 123 4.11 -7.79 14.96
N ILE A 124 4.34 -6.48 14.84
CA ILE A 124 3.33 -5.55 14.35
C ILE A 124 2.94 -5.86 12.90
N VAL A 125 3.91 -6.07 12.01
CA VAL A 125 3.64 -6.42 10.61
C VAL A 125 2.85 -7.73 10.52
N ASP A 126 3.22 -8.75 11.28
CA ASP A 126 2.51 -10.04 11.28
C ASP A 126 1.07 -9.91 11.77
N GLY A 127 0.83 -9.12 12.80
CA GLY A 127 -0.52 -8.82 13.27
C GLY A 127 -1.37 -8.07 12.23
N TRP A 128 -0.77 -7.13 11.50
CA TRP A 128 -1.44 -6.39 10.43
C TRP A 128 -1.84 -7.32 9.27
N ILE A 129 -0.91 -8.17 8.82
CA ILE A 129 -1.19 -9.16 7.77
C ILE A 129 -2.24 -10.17 8.24
N ARG A 130 -2.23 -10.57 9.52
CA ARG A 130 -3.24 -11.46 10.09
C ARG A 130 -4.63 -10.83 10.04
N TRP A 131 -4.76 -9.56 10.44
CA TRP A 131 -6.02 -8.84 10.33
C TRP A 131 -6.48 -8.73 8.87
N LEU A 132 -5.61 -8.30 7.95
CA LEU A 132 -5.93 -8.19 6.52
C LEU A 132 -6.48 -9.50 5.93
N ARG A 133 -5.91 -10.64 6.31
CA ARG A 133 -6.42 -11.97 5.91
C ARG A 133 -7.80 -12.25 6.49
N ALA A 134 -8.01 -11.99 7.78
CA ALA A 134 -9.26 -12.27 8.46
C ALA A 134 -10.41 -11.36 7.99
N SER A 135 -10.10 -10.11 7.64
CA SER A 135 -11.08 -9.11 7.24
C SER A 135 -11.37 -9.09 5.73
N HIS A 136 -10.51 -9.70 4.91
CA HIS A 136 -10.51 -9.48 3.46
C HIS A 136 -10.51 -8.00 3.06
N ALA A 137 -9.93 -7.14 3.92
CA ALA A 137 -9.88 -5.71 3.72
C ALA A 137 -9.13 -5.35 2.44
N ASP A 138 -9.53 -4.24 1.83
CA ASP A 138 -8.83 -3.66 0.70
C ASP A 138 -7.42 -3.25 1.11
N TYR A 139 -6.42 -3.91 0.52
CA TYR A 139 -5.04 -3.78 0.97
C TYR A 139 -4.51 -2.35 0.86
N HIS A 140 -4.84 -1.66 -0.23
CA HIS A 140 -4.33 -0.32 -0.48
C HIS A 140 -5.05 0.72 0.37
N ARG A 141 -6.38 0.63 0.46
CA ARG A 141 -7.19 1.52 1.30
C ARG A 141 -6.88 1.34 2.78
N ALA A 142 -6.67 0.12 3.26
CA ALA A 142 -6.34 -0.13 4.67
C ALA A 142 -5.02 0.55 5.08
N ASN A 143 -3.95 0.40 4.28
CA ASN A 143 -2.68 1.06 4.57
C ASN A 143 -2.80 2.59 4.49
N ARG A 144 -3.61 3.12 3.56
CA ARG A 144 -3.85 4.56 3.46
C ARG A 144 -4.66 5.09 4.65
N ALA A 145 -5.72 4.40 5.04
CA ALA A 145 -6.59 4.78 6.15
C ALA A 145 -5.81 4.95 7.46
N LEU A 146 -4.78 4.13 7.67
CA LEU A 146 -3.89 4.25 8.85
C LEU A 146 -3.27 5.66 8.99
N ALA A 147 -2.91 6.31 7.88
CA ALA A 147 -2.36 7.67 7.88
C ALA A 147 -3.43 8.78 7.94
N GLU A 148 -4.71 8.44 7.81
CA GLU A 148 -5.83 9.38 7.80
C GLU A 148 -6.59 9.38 9.15
N VAL A 149 -6.42 8.33 9.97
CA VAL A 149 -6.96 8.24 11.35
C VAL A 149 -5.92 8.55 12.42
N SER A 150 -4.82 9.19 12.03
CA SER A 150 -3.64 9.43 12.86
C SER A 150 -3.95 10.17 14.16
N ASP A 151 -4.77 11.22 14.11
CA ASP A 151 -5.09 12.04 15.28
C ASP A 151 -5.64 11.21 16.46
N ASP A 152 -6.58 10.30 16.18
CA ASP A 152 -7.20 9.42 17.18
C ASP A 152 -6.21 8.34 17.71
N LEU A 153 -5.25 7.89 16.88
CA LEU A 153 -4.31 6.82 17.25
C LEU A 153 -3.32 7.23 18.34
N PHE A 154 -3.02 8.52 18.48
CA PHE A 154 -2.11 9.04 19.50
C PHE A 154 -2.82 9.44 20.80
N GLU A 155 -4.14 9.39 20.84
CA GLU A 155 -4.91 9.57 22.06
C GLU A 155 -4.80 8.34 22.99
N HIS A 156 -4.96 8.54 24.29
CA HIS A 156 -4.69 7.52 25.30
C HIS A 156 -5.89 6.67 25.71
N ASP A 157 -7.09 7.00 25.25
CA ASP A 157 -8.30 6.30 25.66
C ASP A 157 -8.57 5.05 24.82
N GLU A 158 -9.55 4.25 25.28
CA GLU A 158 -10.01 3.05 24.58
C GLU A 158 -11.02 3.40 23.48
N ALA A 159 -11.77 4.48 23.65
CA ALA A 159 -12.78 4.92 22.70
C ALA A 159 -12.15 5.33 21.36
N SER A 160 -11.01 6.03 21.36
CA SER A 160 -10.32 6.40 20.12
C SER A 160 -9.75 5.18 19.38
N ILE A 161 -9.31 4.13 20.08
CA ILE A 161 -8.91 2.86 19.43
C ILE A 161 -10.10 2.22 18.70
N LYS A 162 -11.25 2.11 19.36
CA LYS A 162 -12.47 1.52 18.76
C LYS A 162 -12.95 2.32 17.57
N LYS A 163 -12.90 3.66 17.68
CA LYS A 163 -13.22 4.59 16.60
C LYS A 163 -12.28 4.38 15.40
N SER A 164 -10.96 4.44 15.59
CA SER A 164 -9.98 4.22 14.52
C SER A 164 -10.11 2.82 13.89
N ALA A 165 -10.35 1.78 14.69
CA ALA A 165 -10.56 0.43 14.16
C ALA A 165 -11.79 0.37 13.23
N THR A 166 -12.89 0.96 13.68
CA THR A 166 -14.14 1.02 12.90
C THR A 166 -13.94 1.82 11.61
N GLU A 167 -13.28 2.97 11.67
CA GLU A 167 -13.01 3.81 10.50
C GLU A 167 -12.10 3.12 9.49
N ILE A 168 -10.97 2.54 9.92
CA ILE A 168 -10.07 1.76 9.05
C ILE A 168 -10.83 0.59 8.40
N ASN A 169 -11.64 -0.13 9.18
CA ASN A 169 -12.43 -1.25 8.65
C ASN A 169 -13.43 -0.79 7.59
N ASN A 170 -14.17 0.29 7.85
CA ASN A 170 -15.15 0.85 6.92
C ASN A 170 -14.48 1.35 5.62
N TRP A 171 -13.37 2.06 5.73
CA TRP A 171 -12.63 2.58 4.57
C TRP A 171 -12.09 1.46 3.68
N SER A 172 -11.60 0.41 4.31
CA SER A 172 -11.05 -0.76 3.60
C SER A 172 -12.11 -1.77 3.18
N GLY A 173 -13.38 -1.61 3.58
CA GLY A 173 -14.44 -2.56 3.29
C GLY A 173 -14.19 -3.95 3.92
N GLY A 174 -13.52 -3.97 5.08
CA GLY A 174 -13.22 -5.20 5.81
C GLY A 174 -14.45 -5.80 6.51
N TYR A 175 -14.41 -7.11 6.73
CA TYR A 175 -15.45 -7.84 7.46
C TYR A 175 -15.53 -7.40 8.93
N GLU A 176 -16.71 -6.97 9.38
CA GLU A 176 -16.94 -6.42 10.73
C GLU A 176 -16.54 -7.38 11.87
N GLY A 177 -16.68 -8.70 11.66
CA GLY A 177 -16.27 -9.70 12.65
C GLY A 177 -14.77 -9.71 12.94
N ALA A 178 -13.95 -9.06 12.10
CA ALA A 178 -12.51 -8.91 12.31
C ALA A 178 -12.14 -7.59 13.03
N ILE A 179 -13.08 -6.71 13.37
CA ILE A 179 -12.81 -5.45 14.10
C ILE A 179 -12.11 -5.71 15.46
N PRO A 180 -12.53 -6.69 16.30
CA PRO A 180 -11.83 -6.95 17.57
C PRO A 180 -10.35 -7.31 17.40
N LEU A 181 -10.01 -7.98 16.29
CA LEU A 181 -8.62 -8.29 15.96
C LEU A 181 -7.83 -7.02 15.60
N LEU A 182 -8.46 -6.08 14.88
CA LEU A 182 -7.87 -4.77 14.58
C LEU A 182 -7.69 -3.92 15.84
N GLU A 183 -8.68 -3.87 16.72
CA GLU A 183 -8.60 -3.14 18.00
C GLU A 183 -7.42 -3.65 18.84
N SER A 184 -7.31 -4.98 18.99
CA SER A 184 -6.18 -5.62 19.68
C SER A 184 -4.85 -5.25 19.03
N TRP A 185 -4.77 -5.29 17.70
CA TRP A 185 -3.58 -4.90 16.97
C TRP A 185 -3.23 -3.41 17.18
N LEU A 186 -4.21 -2.50 17.14
CA LEU A 186 -4.00 -1.06 17.34
C LEU A 186 -3.46 -0.74 18.73
N VAL A 187 -3.86 -1.48 19.77
CA VAL A 187 -3.26 -1.34 21.11
C VAL A 187 -1.75 -1.61 21.06
N HIS A 188 -1.33 -2.69 20.39
CA HIS A 188 0.07 -3.07 20.24
C HIS A 188 0.83 -2.09 19.36
N PHE A 189 0.22 -1.68 18.24
CA PHE A 189 0.78 -0.72 17.31
C PHE A 189 1.02 0.64 17.97
N ARG A 190 0.04 1.16 18.73
CA ARG A 190 0.17 2.41 19.48
C ARG A 190 1.31 2.36 20.49
N ARG A 191 1.48 1.24 21.21
CA ARG A 191 2.63 1.05 22.12
C ARG A 191 3.96 1.12 21.38
N ARG A 192 4.04 0.53 20.19
CA ARG A 192 5.24 0.60 19.33
C ARG A 192 5.51 2.03 18.87
N LEU A 193 4.50 2.73 18.36
CA LEU A 193 4.64 4.13 17.90
C LEU A 193 5.01 5.08 19.04
N HIS A 194 4.46 4.89 20.24
CA HIS A 194 4.83 5.69 21.40
C HIS A 194 6.31 5.49 21.78
N SER A 195 6.81 4.25 21.72
CA SER A 195 8.24 3.95 21.91
C SER A 195 9.12 4.67 20.89
N GLU A 196 8.73 4.65 19.61
CA GLU A 196 9.46 5.34 18.54
C GLU A 196 9.44 6.85 18.70
N ARG A 197 8.30 7.42 19.11
CA ARG A 197 8.17 8.83 19.43
C ARG A 197 9.08 9.24 20.58
N THR A 198 9.14 8.46 21.66
CA THR A 198 10.05 8.74 22.78
C THR A 198 11.51 8.74 22.31
N LEU A 199 11.91 7.78 21.48
CA LEU A 199 13.26 7.75 20.90
C LEU A 199 13.52 8.97 20.01
N TYR A 200 12.53 9.41 19.22
CA TYR A 200 12.62 10.60 18.39
C TYR A 200 12.82 11.87 19.23
N GLU A 201 12.02 12.06 20.27
CA GLU A 201 12.11 13.20 21.19
C GLU A 201 13.46 13.23 21.92
N ILE A 202 13.96 12.08 22.40
CA ILE A 202 15.29 11.97 23.02
C ILE A 202 16.38 12.40 22.03
N ASN A 203 16.33 11.93 20.78
CA ASN A 203 17.33 12.27 19.77
C ASN A 203 17.30 13.75 19.34
N GLN A 204 16.17 14.44 19.49
CA GLN A 204 16.09 15.89 19.25
C GLN A 204 16.70 16.73 20.38
N VAL A 205 16.70 16.23 21.61
CA VAL A 205 17.22 16.93 22.80
C VAL A 205 18.75 16.82 22.91
N VAL A 206 19.35 15.73 22.42
CA VAL A 206 20.81 15.58 22.39
C VAL A 206 21.41 16.63 21.45
N ASP A 207 21.99 17.66 22.05
CA ASP A 207 22.36 18.93 21.44
C ASP A 207 23.30 18.73 20.24
N PRO A 208 23.00 19.28 19.04
CA PRO A 208 23.90 19.21 17.89
C PRO A 208 25.31 19.78 18.16
N ALA A 209 25.48 20.56 19.23
CA ALA A 209 26.76 21.08 19.68
C ALA A 209 27.81 20.00 20.03
N GLU A 210 27.41 18.78 20.39
CA GLU A 210 28.36 17.67 20.59
C GLU A 210 28.77 17.00 19.27
N LYS A 211 27.90 17.00 18.25
CA LYS A 211 28.22 16.43 16.93
C LYS A 211 29.19 17.28 16.11
N GLU A 212 29.35 18.55 16.46
CA GLU A 212 30.28 19.46 15.76
C GLU A 212 31.73 19.32 16.26
N LYS A 213 31.94 18.72 17.45
CA LYS A 213 33.30 18.47 17.98
C LYS A 213 33.99 17.23 17.42
N ASP A 214 33.24 16.27 16.86
CA ASP A 214 33.79 15.03 16.29
C ASP A 214 34.01 15.06 14.77
N ARG A 215 33.75 16.20 14.08
CA ARG A 215 34.05 16.36 12.64
C ARG A 215 35.51 16.78 12.37
N GLY A 216 36.45 16.28 13.17
CA GLY A 216 37.87 16.39 12.89
C GLY A 216 38.34 15.19 12.08
N VAL A 217 38.91 15.47 10.90
CA VAL A 217 39.61 14.57 9.94
C VAL A 217 38.74 14.09 8.75
N PRO A 218 39.00 14.60 7.53
CA PRO A 218 38.40 14.08 6.31
C PRO A 218 39.05 12.74 5.93
N GLY A 219 38.33 11.65 6.12
CA GLY A 219 38.66 10.33 5.57
C GLY A 219 37.75 10.02 4.38
N GLU A 220 38.31 9.43 3.32
CA GLU A 220 37.61 9.04 2.09
C GLU A 220 36.36 8.20 2.39
N GLU A 221 35.16 8.69 2.03
CA GLU A 221 33.89 7.99 2.24
C GLU A 221 33.55 7.04 1.08
N ASP A 222 33.18 5.82 1.45
CA ASP A 222 32.81 4.71 0.57
C ASP A 222 31.29 4.77 0.24
N PRO A 223 30.84 4.75 -1.03
CA PRO A 223 29.49 5.22 -1.41
C PRO A 223 28.33 4.20 -1.30
N SER A 224 28.35 3.19 -0.41
CA SER A 224 27.46 2.02 -0.55
C SER A 224 26.23 1.88 0.39
N CYS A 225 25.89 2.85 1.25
CA CYS A 225 24.71 2.71 2.12
C CYS A 225 23.83 3.97 2.14
N VAL A 226 22.72 3.95 1.37
CA VAL A 226 21.64 4.95 1.50
C VAL A 226 20.83 4.64 2.75
N SER A 227 21.27 5.14 3.91
CA SER A 227 20.41 5.26 5.07
C SER A 227 19.38 6.37 4.81
N ASN A 228 18.09 6.11 5.00
CA ASN A 228 17.08 7.16 5.09
C ASN A 228 17.34 7.99 6.37
N SER A 229 18.28 8.93 6.29
CA SER A 229 18.51 9.93 7.32
C SER A 229 17.39 10.96 7.22
N PHE A 230 16.59 11.08 8.28
CA PHE A 230 15.65 12.17 8.46
C PHE A 230 16.38 13.52 8.27
N SER A 231 16.02 14.25 7.22
CA SER A 231 16.58 15.57 6.95
C SER A 231 16.02 16.56 7.96
N SER A 232 16.86 16.96 8.92
CA SER A 232 16.51 17.89 9.98
C SER A 232 16.46 19.33 9.44
N SER A 233 15.27 19.82 9.09
CA SER A 233 15.04 21.27 8.94
C SER A 233 15.05 21.94 10.33
N LYS A 234 15.42 23.23 10.41
CA LYS A 234 15.52 24.00 11.67
C LYS A 234 14.17 24.00 12.42
N VAL A 235 14.11 23.36 13.59
CA VAL A 235 12.91 23.23 14.42
C VAL A 235 12.88 24.30 15.52
N ASP A 236 11.76 25.02 15.63
CA ASP A 236 11.43 25.88 16.77
C ASP A 236 11.22 25.02 18.04
N ARG A 237 12.03 25.23 19.07
CA ARG A 237 12.14 24.37 20.28
C ARG A 237 10.96 24.46 21.28
N GLY A 238 9.75 24.84 20.86
CA GLY A 238 8.59 25.03 21.75
C GLY A 238 7.44 24.08 21.46
N ARG A 239 7.08 23.19 22.42
CA ARG A 239 5.84 22.35 22.47
C ARG A 239 5.42 21.52 21.24
N GLY A 240 6.13 21.61 20.11
CA GLY A 240 5.73 21.07 18.82
C GLY A 240 6.25 19.67 18.47
N GLY A 241 7.15 19.09 19.28
CA GLY A 241 7.78 17.80 18.96
C GLY A 241 6.80 16.64 18.76
N SER A 242 5.72 16.62 19.56
CA SER A 242 4.62 15.64 19.41
C SER A 242 3.97 15.72 18.04
N THR A 243 3.56 16.93 17.64
CA THR A 243 2.83 17.16 16.40
C THR A 243 3.75 16.97 15.19
N GLN A 244 5.04 17.27 15.32
CA GLN A 244 6.01 17.05 14.26
C GLN A 244 6.23 15.56 13.98
N PHE A 245 6.42 14.74 15.01
CA PHE A 245 6.56 13.29 14.84
C PHE A 245 5.36 12.69 14.10
N VAL A 246 4.14 13.05 14.51
CA VAL A 246 2.91 12.54 13.88
C VAL A 246 2.83 12.94 12.40
N LYS A 247 3.13 14.21 12.07
CA LYS A 247 3.16 14.69 10.68
C LYS A 247 4.23 14.00 9.83
N GLU A 248 5.42 13.75 10.37
CA GLU A 248 6.49 13.03 9.67
C GLU A 248 6.11 11.56 9.44
N TRP A 249 5.52 10.92 10.44
CA TRP A 249 5.01 9.55 10.35
C TRP A 249 3.88 9.42 9.32
N GLU A 250 2.91 10.32 9.32
CA GLU A 250 1.86 10.39 8.30
C GLU A 250 2.46 10.56 6.90
N ALA A 251 3.37 11.52 6.73
CA ALA A 251 4.02 11.77 5.45
C ALA A 251 4.76 10.52 4.94
N GLN A 252 5.46 9.80 5.83
CA GLN A 252 6.12 8.54 5.51
C GLN A 252 5.14 7.48 5.02
N ILE A 253 3.97 7.32 5.65
CA ILE A 253 2.97 6.36 5.17
C ILE A 253 2.38 6.82 3.85
N ARG A 254 2.07 8.11 3.68
CA ARG A 254 1.46 8.65 2.45
C ARG A 254 2.31 8.42 1.21
N VAL A 255 3.65 8.49 1.32
CA VAL A 255 4.56 8.16 0.20
C VAL A 255 4.73 6.65 -0.05
N ALA A 256 4.26 5.80 0.86
CA ALA A 256 4.38 4.34 0.78
C ALA A 256 3.06 3.62 0.47
N ALA A 257 1.94 4.26 0.79
CA ALA A 257 0.57 3.78 0.63
C ALA A 257 -0.14 4.62 -0.45
N PRO A 258 -0.22 4.13 -1.71
CA PRO A 258 -0.86 4.86 -2.78
C PRO A 258 -2.34 5.05 -2.49
N HIS A 259 -2.84 6.25 -2.77
CA HIS A 259 -4.24 6.59 -2.78
C HIS A 259 -4.96 5.97 -3.99
N TYR A 260 -4.29 5.96 -5.15
CA TYR A 260 -4.84 5.43 -6.40
C TYR A 260 -4.05 4.22 -6.89
N ILE A 261 -4.77 3.20 -7.37
CA ILE A 261 -4.21 2.02 -8.04
C ILE A 261 -5.06 1.67 -9.26
N LEU A 262 -4.47 0.99 -10.24
CA LEU A 262 -5.17 0.52 -11.43
C LEU A 262 -6.04 -0.71 -11.11
N ARG A 263 -7.23 -0.47 -10.57
CA ARG A 263 -8.20 -1.53 -10.25
C ARG A 263 -8.81 -2.14 -11.51
N THR A 264 -9.16 -3.42 -11.45
CA THR A 264 -9.80 -4.08 -12.59
C THR A 264 -11.18 -3.47 -12.88
N SER A 265 -11.94 -3.09 -11.85
CA SER A 265 -13.21 -2.37 -12.01
C SER A 265 -13.02 -1.03 -12.74
N PHE A 266 -11.96 -0.30 -12.36
CA PHE A 266 -11.60 0.97 -12.97
C PHE A 266 -11.26 0.80 -14.46
N THR A 267 -10.41 -0.16 -14.80
CA THR A 267 -10.05 -0.46 -16.20
C THR A 267 -11.25 -0.95 -17.02
N LYS A 268 -12.12 -1.81 -16.46
CA LYS A 268 -13.32 -2.30 -17.13
C LYS A 268 -14.27 -1.17 -17.51
N GLU A 269 -14.46 -0.20 -16.62
CA GLU A 269 -15.32 0.94 -16.91
C GLU A 269 -14.74 1.81 -18.02
N ILE A 270 -13.44 2.12 -17.98
CA ILE A 270 -12.77 2.88 -19.06
C ILE A 270 -13.02 2.19 -20.40
N ILE A 271 -12.78 0.88 -20.48
CA ILE A 271 -13.00 0.09 -21.69
C ILE A 271 -14.48 0.14 -22.09
N SER A 272 -15.41 -0.06 -21.16
CA SER A 272 -16.85 -0.04 -21.45
C SER A 272 -17.29 1.30 -22.03
N ARG A 273 -16.78 2.42 -21.52
CA ARG A 273 -17.10 3.75 -22.04
C ARG A 273 -16.53 4.00 -23.43
N VAL A 274 -15.29 3.58 -23.67
CA VAL A 274 -14.69 3.64 -25.00
C VAL A 274 -15.54 2.85 -25.99
N VAL A 275 -15.96 1.64 -25.64
CA VAL A 275 -16.82 0.78 -26.48
C VAL A 275 -18.22 1.39 -26.68
N LYS A 276 -18.86 1.94 -25.64
CA LYS A 276 -20.16 2.60 -25.75
C LYS A 276 -20.11 3.86 -26.63
N GLY A 277 -19.06 4.66 -26.50
CA GLY A 277 -18.81 5.82 -27.35
C GLY A 277 -18.77 5.43 -28.83
N LEU A 278 -18.06 4.34 -29.15
CA LEU A 278 -18.03 3.76 -30.50
C LEU A 278 -19.44 3.37 -31.01
N HIS A 279 -20.29 2.80 -30.16
CA HIS A 279 -21.63 2.36 -30.56
C HIS A 279 -22.63 3.50 -30.75
N THR A 280 -22.59 4.55 -29.94
CA THR A 280 -23.55 5.68 -30.04
C THR A 280 -23.33 6.49 -31.31
N GLN A 281 -22.08 6.68 -31.73
CA GLN A 281 -21.76 7.44 -32.94
C GLN A 281 -22.19 6.72 -34.22
N ASN A 282 -22.08 5.39 -34.26
CA ASN A 282 -22.58 4.58 -35.38
C ASN A 282 -24.10 4.70 -35.62
N ARG A 283 -24.88 5.12 -34.61
CA ARG A 283 -26.34 5.27 -34.76
C ARG A 283 -26.78 6.61 -35.34
N ARG A 284 -25.95 7.65 -35.31
CA ARG A 284 -26.35 9.02 -35.73
C ARG A 284 -26.18 9.29 -37.23
N GLY A 285 -25.80 8.30 -38.05
CA GLY A 285 -25.75 8.44 -39.51
C GLY A 285 -24.67 9.38 -40.05
N ASN A 286 -23.79 9.90 -39.19
CA ASN A 286 -22.61 10.66 -39.61
C ASN A 286 -21.69 9.79 -40.47
N THR A 287 -20.98 10.41 -41.41
CA THR A 287 -20.00 9.73 -42.25
C THR A 287 -18.96 9.02 -41.38
N VAL A 288 -18.57 7.80 -41.77
CA VAL A 288 -17.69 6.90 -40.99
C VAL A 288 -16.42 7.60 -40.49
N GLN A 289 -15.89 8.55 -41.27
CA GLN A 289 -14.64 9.26 -41.00
C GLN A 289 -14.72 10.28 -39.84
N GLU A 290 -15.86 10.95 -39.63
CA GLU A 290 -16.03 11.92 -38.53
C GLU A 290 -16.25 11.24 -37.18
N ASN A 291 -16.90 10.07 -37.18
CA ASN A 291 -17.14 9.25 -35.99
C ASN A 291 -15.83 8.66 -35.41
N ASP A 292 -14.90 8.26 -36.26
CA ASP A 292 -13.62 7.73 -35.77
C ASP A 292 -12.82 8.80 -35.00
N THR A 293 -12.84 10.05 -35.48
CA THR A 293 -12.05 11.15 -34.88
C THR A 293 -12.57 11.53 -33.49
N LEU A 294 -13.89 11.69 -33.33
CA LEU A 294 -14.49 12.06 -32.04
C LEU A 294 -14.36 10.93 -31.00
N THR A 295 -14.53 9.68 -31.42
CA THR A 295 -14.37 8.55 -30.49
C THR A 295 -12.94 8.37 -30.04
N ILE A 296 -11.96 8.51 -30.95
CA ILE A 296 -10.54 8.49 -30.60
C ILE A 296 -10.21 9.63 -29.64
N ALA A 297 -10.74 10.83 -29.87
CA ALA A 297 -10.52 11.97 -28.97
C ALA A 297 -11.09 11.72 -27.56
N PHE A 298 -12.30 11.18 -27.45
CA PHE A 298 -12.91 10.82 -26.17
C PHE A 298 -12.11 9.74 -25.43
N ALA A 299 -11.76 8.65 -26.11
CA ALA A 299 -10.96 7.57 -25.53
C ALA A 299 -9.60 8.09 -25.05
N ARG A 300 -8.94 8.92 -25.88
CA ARG A 300 -7.67 9.57 -25.52
C ARG A 300 -7.82 10.44 -24.29
N LYS A 301 -8.93 11.19 -24.14
CA LYS A 301 -9.17 12.03 -22.97
C LYS A 301 -9.32 11.20 -21.69
N VAL A 302 -10.18 10.17 -21.71
CA VAL A 302 -10.39 9.28 -20.56
C VAL A 302 -9.08 8.59 -20.15
N MET A 303 -8.32 8.08 -21.12
CA MET A 303 -7.02 7.45 -20.87
C MET A 303 -5.98 8.45 -20.35
N THR A 304 -5.95 9.67 -20.90
CA THR A 304 -5.03 10.72 -20.45
C THR A 304 -5.28 11.08 -18.99
N GLU A 305 -6.55 11.19 -18.59
CA GLU A 305 -6.90 11.48 -17.21
C GLU A 305 -6.58 10.31 -16.26
N ALA A 306 -6.89 9.08 -16.67
CA ALA A 306 -6.51 7.89 -15.91
C ALA A 306 -4.99 7.82 -15.69
N ILE A 307 -4.22 8.11 -16.74
CA ILE A 307 -2.75 8.18 -16.67
C ILE A 307 -2.32 9.34 -15.77
N ARG A 308 -2.98 10.50 -15.85
CA ARG A 308 -2.67 11.69 -15.04
C ARG A 308 -2.76 11.37 -13.55
N VAL A 309 -3.87 10.77 -13.11
CA VAL A 309 -4.08 10.36 -11.71
C VAL A 309 -3.07 9.28 -11.28
N LEU A 310 -2.71 8.36 -12.19
CA LEU A 310 -1.76 7.29 -11.88
C LEU A 310 -0.29 7.73 -11.94
N LYS A 311 0.02 8.93 -12.47
CA LYS A 311 1.38 9.49 -12.44
C LYS A 311 1.79 9.92 -11.03
N ASP A 312 0.82 10.36 -10.23
CA ASP A 312 1.02 10.65 -8.81
C ASP A 312 0.00 9.86 -7.97
N PRO A 313 0.22 8.56 -7.76
CA PRO A 313 -0.74 7.71 -7.09
C PRO A 313 -0.79 7.95 -5.58
N PHE A 314 0.08 8.79 -5.01
CA PHE A 314 0.22 9.01 -3.56
C PHE A 314 -0.48 10.29 -3.10
N GLU A 315 -0.49 11.31 -3.95
CA GLU A 315 -1.18 12.55 -3.66
C GLU A 315 -2.69 12.42 -3.82
N ARG A 316 -3.40 13.02 -2.86
CA ARG A 316 -4.86 13.15 -2.95
C ARG A 316 -5.15 14.30 -3.90
N GLU A 317 -5.12 14.01 -5.20
CA GLU A 317 -5.59 14.98 -6.17
C GLU A 317 -7.07 15.27 -5.92
N LYS A 318 -7.43 16.56 -5.92
CA LYS A 318 -8.83 16.97 -6.13
C LYS A 318 -9.14 16.70 -7.59
N ILE A 319 -9.54 15.48 -7.91
CA ILE A 319 -10.09 15.17 -9.22
C ILE A 319 -11.39 15.98 -9.32
N ASP A 320 -11.36 17.07 -10.09
CA ASP A 320 -12.55 17.84 -10.42
C ASP A 320 -13.35 17.04 -11.45
N ILE A 321 -14.10 16.06 -10.93
CA ILE A 321 -14.98 15.16 -11.70
C ILE A 321 -15.92 15.96 -12.60
N THR A 322 -16.35 17.13 -12.14
CA THR A 322 -17.19 18.07 -12.87
C THR A 322 -16.54 18.58 -14.17
N GLN A 323 -15.21 18.72 -14.24
CA GLN A 323 -14.51 19.10 -15.49
C GLN A 323 -14.42 17.96 -16.51
N LEU A 324 -14.41 16.70 -16.05
CA LEU A 324 -14.51 15.54 -16.94
C LEU A 324 -15.91 15.46 -17.57
N VAL A 325 -16.94 15.83 -16.81
CA VAL A 325 -18.36 15.79 -17.18
C VAL A 325 -18.72 16.89 -18.17
N GLN A 326 -18.36 18.15 -17.88
CA GLN A 326 -18.68 19.31 -18.73
C GLN A 326 -18.06 19.24 -20.13
N SER A 327 -17.04 18.41 -20.32
CA SER A 327 -16.42 18.22 -21.62
C SER A 327 -17.07 17.15 -22.50
N GLY A 328 -17.93 16.30 -21.93
CA GLY A 328 -18.76 15.35 -22.67
C GLY A 328 -20.08 15.99 -23.12
N ASP A 329 -20.63 16.90 -22.31
CA ASP A 329 -21.97 17.47 -22.52
C ASP A 329 -22.00 18.64 -23.52
N ASN A 330 -20.85 19.22 -23.87
CA ASN A 330 -20.74 20.25 -24.92
C ASN A 330 -20.81 19.68 -26.36
N LEU A 331 -21.31 18.46 -26.55
CA LEU A 331 -21.51 17.82 -27.87
C LEU A 331 -23.00 17.76 -28.32
N GLY A 332 -23.88 18.58 -27.73
CA GLY A 332 -25.29 18.78 -28.13
C GLY A 332 -26.21 17.63 -27.65
N ASP A 333 -27.36 17.86 -27.03
CA ASP A 333 -28.22 19.03 -26.91
C ASP A 333 -28.76 19.13 -25.47
N GLY A 334 -29.25 20.32 -25.12
CA GLY A 334 -29.84 20.60 -23.82
C GLY A 334 -31.04 19.72 -23.51
N GLU A 335 -30.92 18.89 -22.47
CA GLU A 335 -32.03 18.45 -21.62
C GLU A 335 -31.50 18.04 -20.24
N GLU A 336 -32.38 18.15 -19.24
CA GLU A 336 -32.08 18.45 -17.83
C GLU A 336 -31.41 17.34 -16.98
N ASN A 337 -30.51 17.80 -16.10
CA ASN A 337 -30.32 17.42 -14.68
C ASN A 337 -30.56 15.96 -14.24
N HIS A 338 -29.94 14.99 -14.92
CA HIS A 338 -29.52 13.75 -14.28
C HIS A 338 -28.01 13.76 -14.13
N LEU A 339 -27.50 13.78 -12.88
CA LEU A 339 -26.11 13.46 -12.60
C LEU A 339 -25.75 12.21 -13.41
N SER A 340 -24.80 12.36 -14.31
CA SER A 340 -24.46 11.33 -15.26
C SER A 340 -24.06 10.07 -14.47
N PRO A 341 -24.33 8.85 -14.93
CA PRO A 341 -23.73 7.64 -14.34
C PRO A 341 -22.20 7.76 -14.16
N ILE A 342 -21.57 8.67 -14.92
CA ILE A 342 -20.19 9.14 -14.78
C ILE A 342 -19.91 9.78 -13.41
N ASP A 343 -20.77 10.67 -12.92
CA ASP A 343 -20.63 11.40 -11.66
C ASP A 343 -20.72 10.48 -10.46
N LYS A 344 -21.74 9.61 -10.44
CA LYS A 344 -21.92 8.62 -9.38
C LYS A 344 -20.73 7.65 -9.36
N TRP A 345 -20.27 7.19 -10.53
CA TRP A 345 -19.17 6.24 -10.60
C TRP A 345 -17.81 6.84 -10.22
N LEU A 346 -17.46 8.03 -10.72
CA LEU A 346 -16.24 8.70 -10.30
C LEU A 346 -16.29 9.01 -8.80
N ARG A 347 -17.47 9.34 -8.27
CA ARG A 347 -17.66 9.50 -6.82
C ARG A 347 -17.44 8.18 -6.06
N ASP A 348 -18.06 7.09 -6.49
CA ASP A 348 -17.99 5.79 -5.82
C ASP A 348 -16.61 5.11 -5.94
N ASN A 349 -15.85 5.42 -7.00
CA ASN A 349 -14.55 4.79 -7.31
C ASN A 349 -13.34 5.66 -6.98
N PHE A 350 -13.48 7.00 -7.02
CA PHE A 350 -12.41 7.95 -6.73
C PHE A 350 -12.65 8.80 -5.48
N SER A 351 -13.89 9.15 -5.15
CA SER A 351 -14.18 9.82 -3.86
C SER A 351 -14.68 8.82 -2.83
N ALA A 352 -13.78 8.00 -2.32
CA ALA A 352 -13.99 7.35 -1.04
C ALA A 352 -13.82 8.35 0.12
N LEU A 353 -14.32 9.58 -0.01
CA LEU A 353 -14.00 10.70 0.90
C LEU A 353 -15.10 11.76 0.99
N SER A 354 -16.36 11.34 1.08
CA SER A 354 -17.31 12.10 1.91
C SER A 354 -17.42 11.36 3.24
N PRO A 355 -17.26 12.02 4.41
CA PRO A 355 -17.76 11.44 5.64
C PRO A 355 -19.24 11.14 5.42
N LEU A 356 -19.71 9.99 5.89
CA LEU A 356 -21.13 9.69 6.02
C LEU A 356 -21.83 10.97 6.51
N PRO A 357 -22.84 11.52 5.80
CA PRO A 357 -23.67 12.53 6.43
C PRO A 357 -24.28 11.87 7.65
N HIS A 358 -24.01 12.42 8.83
CA HIS A 358 -24.62 12.02 10.08
C HIS A 358 -26.14 11.95 9.91
N LEU A 359 -26.68 10.75 9.70
CA LEU A 359 -28.06 10.42 10.05
C LEU A 359 -28.08 10.21 11.57
N ILE A 360 -27.91 11.30 12.31
CA ILE A 360 -28.61 11.46 13.58
C ILE A 360 -29.98 11.97 13.18
N ASP A 361 -30.86 11.04 12.82
CA ASP A 361 -32.28 11.31 12.78
C ASP A 361 -32.73 11.38 14.25
N ARG A 362 -32.72 12.61 14.80
CA ARG A 362 -33.45 12.92 16.03
C ARG A 362 -34.93 12.77 15.70
N GLN A 363 -35.44 11.54 15.73
CA GLN A 363 -36.87 11.36 15.87
C GLN A 363 -37.28 11.86 17.25
N ASN A 364 -38.07 12.92 17.19
CA ASN A 364 -38.88 13.45 18.27
C ASN A 364 -39.64 12.32 18.98
N VAL A 365 -39.13 11.86 20.13
CA VAL A 365 -39.99 11.26 21.14
C VAL A 365 -40.72 12.41 21.84
N ARG A 366 -41.85 12.82 21.26
CA ARG A 366 -42.89 13.51 22.00
C ARG A 366 -43.40 12.54 23.06
N THR A 367 -43.04 12.79 24.31
CA THR A 367 -43.79 12.32 25.46
C THR A 367 -45.17 12.96 25.44
N SER A 368 -46.19 12.24 24.96
CA SER A 368 -47.57 12.53 25.34
C SER A 368 -47.86 11.80 26.65
N CYS A 369 -47.96 12.56 27.74
CA CYS A 369 -48.66 12.10 28.92
C CYS A 369 -50.15 11.94 28.60
N GLY A 370 -50.65 10.73 28.80
CA GLY A 370 -52.05 10.31 28.83
C GLY A 370 -51.99 8.81 29.09
N GLY A 371 -52.30 8.30 30.27
CA GLY A 371 -53.48 8.56 31.06
C GLY A 371 -54.30 7.27 31.04
N GLN A 372 -54.05 6.41 32.03
CA GLN A 372 -55.02 5.58 32.74
C GLN A 372 -54.38 5.05 34.02
#